data_AF-A0A2L0D424-F1
#
_entry.id   AF-A0A2L0D424-F1
#
_cell.length_a   1.000
_cell.length_b   1.000
_cell.length_c   1.000
_cell.angle_alpha   90.00
_cell.angle_beta   90.00
_cell.angle_gamma   90.00
#
_symmetry.space_group_name_H-M   'P 1'
#
loop_
_entity.id
_entity.type
_entity.pdbx_description
1 polymer ?
#
loop_
_entity_poly.entity_id
_entity_poly.type
_entity_poly.pdbx_seq_one_letter_code
_entity_poly.pdbx_strand_id
1 'polypeptide(L)'
;MKHKISKLFLMCLLVIFLSACNQIGLLKSKFQLSATNIHDKIVLNKTTEEELIKQFGKPNKKIDNPSTVADLYNEDNGDSSEGGIMDRLDEETDFFQTMKSVKHDYDYSIGWDFDNCYIYQDKNLGLEYLRFYIKDGLVSEYYFGDITNKSVAQKDKYLRQILD
;
A
#
# COMPACT_ATOMS: atom_id res chain seq x y z
N MET A 1 27.35 -52.38 16.56
CA MET A 1 27.65 -50.95 16.25
C MET A 1 26.80 -50.33 15.13
N LYS A 2 26.26 -51.10 14.17
CA LYS A 2 25.44 -50.56 13.05
C LYS A 2 24.12 -49.87 13.46
N HIS A 3 23.50 -50.22 14.59
CA HIS A 3 22.24 -49.61 15.04
C HIS A 3 22.36 -48.25 15.75
N LYS A 4 23.55 -47.85 16.22
CA LYS A 4 23.74 -46.54 16.90
C LYS A 4 23.92 -45.38 15.91
N ILE A 5 24.47 -45.65 14.73
CA ILE A 5 24.72 -44.65 13.68
C ILE A 5 23.41 -44.22 12.99
N SER A 6 22.44 -45.14 12.86
CA SER A 6 21.13 -44.87 12.25
C SER A 6 20.27 -43.88 13.06
N LYS A 7 20.33 -43.93 14.40
CA LYS A 7 19.57 -43.01 15.26
C LYS A 7 20.12 -41.58 15.22
N LEU A 8 21.45 -41.43 15.08
CA LEU A 8 22.10 -40.12 14.98
C LEU A 8 21.78 -39.41 13.65
N PHE A 9 21.74 -40.15 12.55
CA PHE A 9 21.36 -39.59 11.24
C PHE A 9 19.91 -39.10 11.20
N LEU A 10 18.98 -39.84 11.81
CA LEU A 10 17.57 -39.46 11.87
C LEU A 10 17.35 -38.17 12.69
N MET A 11 18.14 -37.99 13.76
CA MET A 11 18.06 -36.82 14.63
C MET A 11 18.62 -35.55 13.94
N CYS A 12 19.71 -35.67 13.17
CA CYS A 12 20.24 -34.55 12.38
C CYS A 12 19.28 -34.10 11.26
N LEU A 13 18.58 -35.03 10.61
CA LEU A 13 17.59 -34.71 9.58
C LEU A 13 16.39 -33.91 10.14
N LEU A 14 15.93 -34.23 11.35
CA LEU A 14 14.85 -33.49 12.02
C LEU A 14 15.23 -32.03 12.34
N VAL A 15 16.48 -31.77 12.74
CA VAL A 15 16.96 -30.40 13.04
C VAL A 15 17.03 -29.54 11.77
N ILE A 16 17.41 -30.12 10.63
CA ILE A 16 17.47 -29.40 9.35
C ILE A 16 16.06 -29.06 8.84
N PHE A 17 15.09 -29.96 9.00
CA PHE A 17 13.68 -29.70 8.65
C PHE A 17 13.03 -28.63 9.56
N LEU A 18 13.33 -28.63 10.86
CA LEU A 18 12.85 -27.60 11.80
C LEU A 18 13.47 -26.22 11.53
N SER A 19 14.70 -26.17 11.01
CA SER A 19 15.37 -24.92 10.63
C SER A 19 14.83 -24.34 9.31
N ALA A 20 14.40 -25.21 8.38
CA ALA A 20 13.82 -24.80 7.10
C ALA A 20 12.42 -24.17 7.24
N CYS A 21 11.62 -24.58 8.22
CA CYS A 21 10.31 -23.97 8.48
C CYS A 21 10.39 -22.53 9.03
N ASN A 22 11.48 -22.16 9.73
CA ASN A 22 11.65 -20.79 10.24
C ASN A 22 12.09 -19.77 9.17
N GLN A 23 12.66 -20.22 8.04
CA GLN A 23 13.08 -19.31 6.97
C GLN A 23 11.96 -18.98 5.97
N ILE A 24 10.91 -19.82 5.88
CA ILE A 24 9.78 -19.58 4.98
C ILE A 24 8.88 -18.43 5.50
N GLY A 25 8.91 -18.14 6.80
CA GLY A 25 8.16 -17.02 7.40
C GLY A 25 8.78 -15.62 7.22
N LEU A 26 10.03 -15.53 6.75
CA LEU A 26 10.82 -14.29 6.74
C LEU A 26 10.96 -13.63 5.36
N LEU A 27 10.47 -14.28 4.30
CA LEU A 27 10.41 -13.75 2.94
C LEU A 27 8.95 -13.53 2.52
N LYS A 28 8.17 -12.78 3.30
CA LYS A 28 7.04 -12.07 2.69
C LYS A 28 7.66 -11.02 1.78
N SER A 29 7.69 -11.28 0.48
CA SER A 29 8.17 -10.31 -0.50
C SER A 29 7.37 -9.03 -0.30
N LYS A 30 8.05 -7.93 0.02
CA LYS A 30 7.42 -6.61 -0.03
C LYS A 30 6.94 -6.41 -1.47
N PHE A 31 5.68 -6.00 -1.62
CA PHE A 31 5.19 -5.64 -2.94
C PHE A 31 5.87 -4.34 -3.35
N GLN A 32 6.15 -4.22 -4.64
CA GLN A 32 6.64 -2.96 -5.18
C GLN A 32 5.54 -1.91 -5.06
N LEU A 33 5.89 -0.71 -4.60
CA LEU A 33 5.02 0.46 -4.64
C LEU A 33 4.67 0.80 -6.10
N SER A 34 3.41 0.62 -6.47
CA SER A 34 2.86 0.93 -7.80
C SER A 34 1.35 1.08 -7.69
N ALA A 35 0.72 1.88 -8.56
CA ALA A 35 -0.73 2.09 -8.53
C ALA A 35 -1.51 0.77 -8.63
N THR A 36 -1.04 -0.16 -9.48
CA THR A 36 -1.61 -1.50 -9.60
C THR A 36 -1.55 -2.31 -8.31
N ASN A 37 -0.39 -2.37 -7.65
CA ASN A 37 -0.28 -3.13 -6.41
C ASN A 37 -1.08 -2.49 -5.27
N ILE A 38 -1.20 -1.17 -5.25
CA ILE A 38 -2.02 -0.46 -4.25
C ILE A 38 -3.49 -0.83 -4.45
N HIS A 39 -3.99 -0.68 -5.67
CA HIS A 39 -5.34 -1.09 -6.06
C HIS A 39 -5.65 -2.56 -5.71
N ASP A 40 -4.72 -3.47 -6.02
CA ASP A 40 -4.96 -4.89 -5.87
C ASP A 40 -4.92 -5.37 -4.41
N LYS A 41 -4.13 -4.71 -3.56
CA LYS A 41 -3.82 -5.18 -2.20
C LYS A 41 -4.50 -4.38 -1.10
N ILE A 42 -4.73 -3.09 -1.31
CA ILE A 42 -5.43 -2.27 -0.34
C ILE A 42 -6.92 -2.54 -0.43
N VAL A 43 -7.51 -2.85 0.71
CA VAL A 43 -8.94 -2.83 0.93
C VAL A 43 -9.23 -1.66 1.88
N LEU A 44 -9.90 -0.63 1.38
CA LEU A 44 -10.26 0.55 2.17
C LEU A 44 -11.14 0.16 3.36
N ASN A 45 -10.93 0.83 4.49
CA ASN A 45 -11.59 0.58 5.78
C ASN A 45 -11.41 -0.83 6.32
N LYS A 46 -10.33 -1.50 5.92
CA LYS A 46 -9.96 -2.84 6.40
C LYS A 46 -8.46 -3.02 6.57
N THR A 47 -7.67 -2.52 5.62
CA THR A 47 -6.22 -2.65 5.66
C THR A 47 -5.68 -1.80 6.81
N THR A 48 -4.93 -2.42 7.72
CA THR A 48 -4.36 -1.69 8.88
C THR A 48 -3.07 -0.96 8.53
N GLU A 49 -2.66 0.02 9.34
CA GLU A 49 -1.32 0.64 9.24
C GLU A 49 -0.18 -0.41 9.26
N GLU A 50 -0.29 -1.45 10.10
CA GLU A 50 0.71 -2.51 10.19
C GLU A 50 0.77 -3.31 8.88
N GLU A 51 -0.39 -3.68 8.33
CA GLU A 51 -0.47 -4.40 7.06
C GLU A 51 0.08 -3.56 5.91
N LEU A 52 -0.24 -2.26 5.86
CA LEU A 52 0.30 -1.31 4.89
C LEU A 52 1.84 -1.31 4.95
N ILE A 53 2.42 -1.12 6.15
CA ILE A 53 3.88 -1.08 6.34
C ILE A 53 4.52 -2.43 5.98
N LYS A 54 3.87 -3.53 6.32
CA LYS A 54 4.35 -4.88 6.01
C LYS A 54 4.39 -5.15 4.51
N GLN A 55 3.40 -4.64 3.77
CA GLN A 55 3.29 -4.84 2.33
C GLN A 55 4.24 -3.94 1.55
N PHE A 56 4.33 -2.65 1.90
CA PHE A 56 5.00 -1.63 1.08
C PHE A 56 6.23 -1.00 1.73
N GLY A 57 6.54 -1.34 2.97
CA GLY A 57 7.63 -0.72 3.74
C GLY A 57 7.16 0.48 4.55
N LYS A 58 8.09 1.16 5.24
CA LYS A 58 7.76 2.36 6.02
C LYS A 58 7.51 3.54 5.09
N PRO A 59 6.60 4.46 5.42
CA PRO A 59 6.44 5.69 4.66
C PRO A 59 7.70 6.56 4.77
N ASN A 60 7.92 7.41 3.77
CA ASN A 60 8.98 8.43 3.81
C ASN A 60 8.67 9.47 4.90
N LYS A 61 7.39 9.81 5.07
CA LYS A 61 6.90 10.75 6.09
C LYS A 61 5.57 10.28 6.66
N LYS A 62 5.41 10.40 7.98
CA LYS A 62 4.11 10.33 8.66
C LYS A 62 3.76 11.73 9.15
N ILE A 63 2.57 12.21 8.82
CA ILE A 63 1.99 13.45 9.34
C ILE A 63 0.85 13.05 10.28
N ASP A 64 0.89 13.50 11.52
CA ASP A 64 -0.10 13.20 12.56
C ASP A 64 -0.73 14.47 13.18
N ASN A 65 -0.39 15.65 12.64
CA ASN A 65 -1.03 16.90 13.03
C ASN A 65 -2.39 17.01 12.31
N PRO A 66 -3.53 17.05 13.03
CA PRO A 66 -4.85 16.99 12.40
C PRO A 66 -5.13 18.10 11.39
N SER A 67 -4.71 19.34 11.67
CA SER A 67 -4.88 20.45 10.71
C SER A 67 -4.07 20.24 9.44
N THR A 68 -2.82 19.79 9.54
CA THR A 68 -2.00 19.50 8.35
C THR A 68 -2.54 18.31 7.57
N VAL A 69 -3.06 17.28 8.23
CA VAL A 69 -3.69 16.14 7.54
C VAL A 69 -4.93 16.60 6.78
N ALA A 70 -5.79 17.42 7.40
CA ALA A 70 -6.97 17.99 6.75
C ALA A 70 -6.59 18.89 5.55
N ASP A 71 -5.56 19.73 5.69
CA ASP A 71 -5.07 20.58 4.61
C ASP A 71 -4.59 19.76 3.40
N LEU A 72 -3.82 18.69 3.65
CA LEU A 72 -3.35 17.78 2.59
C LEU A 72 -4.52 17.06 1.92
N TYR A 73 -5.51 16.62 2.69
CA TYR A 73 -6.69 15.96 2.14
C TYR A 73 -7.50 16.90 1.24
N ASN A 74 -7.71 18.14 1.69
CA ASN A 74 -8.41 19.15 0.90
C ASN A 74 -7.63 19.55 -0.36
N GLU A 75 -6.29 19.53 -0.32
CA GLU A 75 -5.44 19.72 -1.50
C GLU A 75 -5.65 18.58 -2.51
N ASP A 76 -5.66 17.33 -2.03
CA ASP A 76 -5.80 16.14 -2.87
C ASP A 76 -7.22 15.96 -3.44
N ASN A 77 -8.24 16.45 -2.73
CA ASN A 77 -9.67 16.22 -3.04
C ASN A 77 -10.44 17.49 -3.47
N GLY A 78 -9.80 18.65 -3.47
CA GLY A 78 -10.44 19.93 -3.84
C GLY A 78 -10.34 20.24 -5.33
N ASP A 79 -11.04 21.28 -5.80
CA ASP A 79 -11.11 21.67 -7.23
C ASP A 79 -9.73 21.82 -7.93
N SER A 80 -8.65 22.04 -7.18
CA SER A 80 -7.28 22.07 -7.72
C SER A 80 -6.73 20.71 -8.16
N SER A 81 -7.36 19.61 -7.74
CA SER A 81 -7.05 18.25 -8.21
C SER A 81 -7.77 17.90 -9.52
N GLU A 82 -8.64 18.78 -10.04
CA GLU A 82 -9.34 18.56 -11.30
C GLU A 82 -8.34 18.32 -12.45
N GLY A 83 -8.50 17.19 -13.15
CA GLY A 83 -7.58 16.74 -14.21
C GLY A 83 -6.29 16.08 -13.71
N GLY A 84 -6.16 15.87 -12.40
CA GLY A 84 -5.06 15.13 -11.79
C GLY A 84 -5.10 13.63 -12.08
N ILE A 85 -4.14 12.89 -11.52
CA ILE A 85 -4.04 11.44 -11.73
C ILE A 85 -5.29 10.69 -11.29
N MET A 86 -5.93 11.12 -10.19
CA MET A 86 -7.14 10.46 -9.70
C MET A 86 -8.30 10.59 -10.69
N ASP A 87 -8.56 11.78 -11.23
CA ASP A 87 -9.62 12.00 -12.22
C ASP A 87 -9.39 11.21 -13.50
N ARG A 88 -8.15 11.23 -14.00
CA ARG A 88 -7.80 10.46 -15.21
C ARG A 88 -7.97 8.97 -15.00
N LEU A 89 -7.67 8.46 -13.81
CA LEU A 89 -7.93 7.06 -13.48
C LEU A 89 -9.43 6.74 -13.48
N ASP A 90 -10.29 7.68 -13.11
CA ASP A 90 -11.75 7.51 -13.15
C ASP A 90 -12.31 7.56 -14.57
N GLU A 91 -11.85 8.53 -15.36
CA GLU A 91 -12.32 8.73 -16.74
C GLU A 91 -11.83 7.66 -17.71
N GLU A 92 -10.57 7.23 -17.57
CA GLU A 92 -9.88 6.43 -18.58
C GLU A 92 -9.74 4.94 -18.19
N THR A 93 -10.10 4.54 -16.96
CA THR A 93 -9.88 3.16 -16.48
C THR A 93 -11.01 2.61 -15.59
N ASP A 94 -10.91 1.34 -15.20
CA ASP A 94 -11.81 0.68 -14.26
C ASP A 94 -11.37 0.83 -12.77
N PHE A 95 -10.46 1.75 -12.48
CA PHE A 95 -9.78 1.85 -11.18
C PHE A 95 -10.77 2.01 -10.01
N PHE A 96 -11.65 3.00 -10.04
CA PHE A 96 -12.59 3.24 -8.94
C PHE A 96 -13.72 2.21 -8.91
N GLN A 97 -14.14 1.71 -10.07
CA GLN A 97 -15.19 0.69 -10.19
C GLN A 97 -14.77 -0.66 -9.59
N THR A 98 -13.47 -0.97 -9.61
CA THR A 98 -12.92 -2.24 -9.12
C THR A 98 -12.19 -2.13 -7.80
N MET A 99 -12.19 -0.93 -7.20
CA MET A 99 -11.60 -0.67 -5.90
C MET A 99 -12.30 -1.46 -4.79
N LYS A 100 -11.51 -2.00 -3.86
CA LYS A 100 -12.02 -2.81 -2.75
C LYS A 100 -12.22 -1.94 -1.53
N SER A 101 -13.43 -1.91 -0.99
CA SER A 101 -13.74 -1.26 0.28
C SER A 101 -14.65 -2.13 1.14
N VAL A 102 -14.55 -1.96 2.45
CA VAL A 102 -15.55 -2.44 3.40
C VAL A 102 -16.40 -1.24 3.82
N LYS A 103 -17.72 -1.40 3.80
CA LYS A 103 -18.61 -0.36 4.33
C LYS A 103 -18.28 -0.15 5.80
N HIS A 104 -17.91 1.07 6.15
CA HIS A 104 -17.71 1.49 7.53
C HIS A 104 -18.77 2.55 7.81
N ASP A 105 -19.45 2.45 8.95
CA ASP A 105 -20.44 3.43 9.36
C ASP A 105 -19.72 4.64 9.97
N TYR A 106 -18.96 5.36 9.14
CA TYR A 106 -18.45 6.66 9.54
C TYR A 106 -19.60 7.65 9.60
N ASP A 107 -19.66 8.42 10.68
CA ASP A 107 -20.55 9.56 10.75
C ASP A 107 -19.96 10.69 9.88
N TYR A 108 -20.38 10.72 8.62
CA TYR A 108 -19.99 11.74 7.65
C TYR A 108 -20.42 13.17 8.04
N SER A 109 -21.25 13.34 9.09
CA SER A 109 -21.56 14.66 9.64
C SER A 109 -20.42 15.28 10.46
N ILE A 110 -19.41 14.49 10.83
CA ILE A 110 -18.25 14.91 11.63
C ILE A 110 -17.07 15.36 10.75
N GLY A 111 -17.20 15.26 9.42
CA GLY A 111 -16.13 15.57 8.48
C GLY A 111 -15.10 14.45 8.33
N TRP A 112 -14.11 14.65 7.48
CA TRP A 112 -13.02 13.70 7.24
C TRP A 112 -11.89 13.92 8.26
N ASP A 113 -12.11 13.46 9.49
CA ASP A 113 -11.13 13.48 10.58
C ASP A 113 -10.17 12.29 10.47
N PHE A 114 -9.22 12.39 9.55
CA PHE A 114 -8.13 11.42 9.48
C PHE A 114 -7.14 11.63 10.64
N ASP A 115 -6.71 10.52 11.26
CA ASP A 115 -5.74 10.53 12.36
C ASP A 115 -4.35 10.93 11.88
N ASN A 116 -3.97 10.45 10.69
CA ASN A 116 -2.66 10.68 10.13
C ASN A 116 -2.63 10.42 8.61
N CYS A 117 -1.59 10.94 7.96
CA CYS A 117 -1.29 10.70 6.55
C CYS A 117 0.11 10.12 6.39
N TYR A 118 0.19 9.00 5.65
CA TYR A 118 1.44 8.32 5.30
C TYR A 118 1.82 8.71 3.88
N ILE A 119 2.98 9.34 3.73
CA ILE A 119 3.48 9.80 2.44
C ILE A 119 4.62 8.90 1.99
N TYR A 120 4.43 8.29 0.82
CA TYR A 120 5.42 7.49 0.12
C TYR A 120 5.94 8.24 -1.10
N GLN A 121 7.26 8.24 -1.23
CA GLN A 121 7.98 8.80 -2.37
C GLN A 121 9.10 7.80 -2.71
N ASP A 122 8.90 7.08 -3.81
CA ASP A 122 9.88 6.09 -4.29
C ASP A 122 10.12 6.31 -5.78
N LYS A 123 11.39 6.26 -6.19
CA LYS A 123 11.77 6.40 -7.60
C LYS A 123 11.13 5.36 -8.52
N ASN A 124 10.72 4.21 -7.97
CA ASN A 124 10.07 3.12 -8.67
C ASN A 124 8.54 3.19 -8.63
N LEU A 125 7.97 4.19 -7.95
CA LEU A 125 6.53 4.50 -7.98
C LEU A 125 6.17 5.21 -9.29
N GLY A 126 7.06 6.08 -9.79
CA GLY A 126 6.83 6.87 -11.00
C GLY A 126 5.88 8.06 -10.82
N LEU A 127 5.49 8.33 -9.58
CA LEU A 127 4.62 9.43 -9.16
C LEU A 127 5.38 10.34 -8.18
N GLU A 128 4.97 11.60 -8.08
CA GLU A 128 5.52 12.57 -7.13
C GLU A 128 5.36 12.10 -5.68
N TYR A 129 4.16 11.59 -5.37
CA TYR A 129 3.85 11.00 -4.09
C TYR A 129 2.71 9.98 -4.20
N LEU A 130 2.60 9.17 -3.15
CA LEU A 130 1.41 8.43 -2.77
C LEU A 130 1.09 8.78 -1.33
N ARG A 131 -0.12 9.27 -1.08
CA ARG A 131 -0.62 9.58 0.27
C ARG A 131 -1.64 8.53 0.66
N PHE A 132 -1.51 7.95 1.85
CA PHE A 132 -2.55 7.15 2.49
C PHE A 132 -3.10 7.90 3.68
N TYR A 133 -4.41 8.13 3.70
CA TYR A 133 -5.12 8.74 4.80
C TYR A 133 -5.63 7.65 5.73
N ILE A 134 -5.25 7.75 7.00
CA ILE A 134 -5.53 6.76 8.03
C ILE A 134 -6.61 7.28 8.96
N LYS A 135 -7.61 6.44 9.25
CA LYS A 135 -8.64 6.69 10.25
C LYS A 135 -8.89 5.43 11.05
N ASP A 136 -8.92 5.56 12.37
CA ASP A 136 -9.05 4.46 13.33
C ASP A 136 -8.01 3.34 13.11
N GLY A 137 -6.79 3.73 12.70
CA GLY A 137 -5.70 2.81 12.37
C GLY A 137 -5.87 2.01 11.07
N LEU A 138 -6.86 2.36 10.25
CA LEU A 138 -7.17 1.74 8.97
C LEU A 138 -6.90 2.70 7.81
N VAL A 139 -6.47 2.17 6.67
CA VAL A 139 -6.41 2.93 5.42
C VAL A 139 -7.83 3.26 4.99
N SER A 140 -8.19 4.53 5.06
CA SER A 140 -9.51 5.02 4.69
C SER A 140 -9.53 5.49 3.24
N GLU A 141 -8.49 6.21 2.81
CA GLU A 141 -8.36 6.73 1.43
C GLU A 141 -6.88 6.79 0.98
N TYR A 142 -6.65 6.93 -0.32
CA TYR A 142 -5.33 7.19 -0.87
C TYR A 142 -5.37 8.01 -2.14
N TYR A 143 -4.32 8.79 -2.39
CA TYR A 143 -4.19 9.68 -3.54
C TYR A 143 -2.81 9.58 -4.17
N PHE A 144 -2.77 9.76 -5.49
CA PHE A 144 -1.56 9.78 -6.30
C PHE A 144 -1.25 11.21 -6.73
N GLY A 145 -0.01 11.66 -6.50
CA GLY A 145 0.51 12.88 -7.12
C GLY A 145 0.87 12.66 -8.59
N ASP A 146 1.38 13.70 -9.24
CA ASP A 146 1.66 13.71 -10.68
C ASP A 146 2.67 12.63 -11.13
N ILE A 147 2.57 12.20 -12.38
CA ILE A 147 3.56 11.30 -12.99
C ILE A 147 4.89 12.05 -13.19
N THR A 148 5.90 11.64 -12.42
CA THR A 148 7.26 12.21 -12.50
C THR A 148 8.20 11.38 -13.37
N ASN A 149 7.88 10.11 -13.65
CA ASN A 149 8.69 9.24 -14.49
C ASN A 149 7.83 8.37 -15.41
N LYS A 150 7.64 8.85 -16.65
CA LYS A 150 6.88 8.14 -17.69
C LYS A 150 7.37 6.71 -17.95
N SER A 151 8.69 6.45 -17.89
CA SER A 151 9.23 5.09 -18.13
C SER A 151 8.83 4.08 -17.07
N VAL A 152 8.65 4.53 -15.82
CA VAL A 152 8.14 3.70 -14.72
C VAL A 152 6.61 3.56 -14.84
N ALA A 153 5.90 4.66 -15.06
CA ALA A 153 4.45 4.67 -15.23
C ALA A 153 3.99 3.75 -16.38
N GLN A 154 4.72 3.70 -17.49
CA GLN A 154 4.42 2.83 -18.65
C GLN A 154 4.38 1.33 -18.28
N LYS A 155 5.03 0.93 -17.18
CA LYS A 155 5.08 -0.46 -16.71
C LYS A 155 3.91 -0.82 -15.81
N ASP A 156 3.26 0.16 -15.18
CA ASP A 156 2.10 -0.03 -14.30
C ASP A 156 0.81 -0.19 -15.13
N LYS A 157 -0.10 -1.11 -14.75
CA LYS A 157 -1.35 -1.36 -15.50
C LYS A 157 -2.18 -0.10 -15.63
N TYR A 158 -2.38 0.64 -14.55
CA TYR A 158 -3.28 1.77 -14.51
C TYR A 158 -2.62 3.03 -15.04
N LEU A 159 -1.40 3.32 -14.55
CA LEU A 159 -0.72 4.55 -14.98
C LEU A 159 -0.43 4.56 -16.48
N ARG A 160 -0.15 3.41 -17.13
CA ARG A 160 0.09 3.39 -18.58
C ARG A 160 -1.13 3.80 -19.41
N GLN A 161 -2.34 3.63 -18.90
CA GLN A 161 -3.57 3.91 -19.63
C GLN A 161 -3.82 5.41 -19.69
N ILE A 162 -3.36 6.13 -18.66
CA ILE A 162 -3.43 7.59 -18.52
C ILE A 162 -2.11 8.28 -18.90
N LEU A 163 -1.29 7.64 -19.72
CA LEU A 163 -0.10 8.26 -20.29
C LEU A 163 -0.42 8.72 -21.70
N ASP A 164 -0.59 10.03 -21.87
CA ASP A 164 -0.54 10.67 -23.19
C ASP A 164 0.86 10.57 -23.81
#